data_AF-A0A357MDE5-F1
#
_entry.id   AF-A0A357MDE5-F1
#
_cell.length_a   1.000
_cell.length_b   1.000
_cell.length_c   1.000
_cell.angle_alpha   90.00
_cell.angle_beta   90.00
_cell.angle_gamma   90.00
#
_symmetry.space_group_name_H-M   'P 1'
#
loop_
_entity.id
_entity.type
_entity.pdbx_description
1 polymer ?
#
loop_
_entity_poly.entity_id
_entity_poly.type
_entity_poly.pdbx_seq_one_letter_code
_entity_poly.pdbx_strand_id
1 'polypeptide(L)'
;MNIPQYILDMISADGGTVGTKANQEWLSQFDYTHMSGWMYAVNNEFPPFGMSDYHPQDGDIIRTQFTTYGYSSDLGGWGEHPFPFANKDALTAKIAEINSDPNKESILGKTVVQKAVYQAYSVLENMESSQV
;
A
#
# COMPACT_ATOMS: atom_id res chain seq x y z
N MET A 1 -8.62 0.72 -12.40
CA MET A 1 -7.77 0.03 -11.40
C MET A 1 -7.44 -1.34 -11.94
N ASN A 2 -6.18 -1.77 -11.81
CA ASN A 2 -5.79 -3.14 -12.12
C ASN A 2 -5.67 -3.90 -10.80
N ILE A 3 -6.56 -4.86 -10.53
CA ILE A 3 -6.53 -5.66 -9.31
C ILE A 3 -5.60 -6.86 -9.57
N PRO A 4 -4.56 -7.08 -8.75
CA PRO A 4 -3.66 -8.22 -8.88
C PRO A 4 -4.37 -9.57 -8.88
N GLN A 5 -3.83 -10.54 -9.63
CA GLN A 5 -4.47 -11.85 -9.82
C GLN A 5 -4.68 -12.60 -8.50
N TYR A 6 -3.73 -12.54 -7.56
CA TYR A 6 -3.88 -13.21 -6.26
C TYR A 6 -5.10 -12.71 -5.47
N ILE A 7 -5.49 -11.44 -5.63
CA ILE A 7 -6.70 -10.89 -5.02
C ILE A 7 -7.94 -11.43 -5.73
N LEU A 8 -7.92 -11.49 -7.06
CA LEU A 8 -9.01 -12.08 -7.84
C LEU A 8 -9.23 -13.55 -7.47
N ASP A 9 -8.15 -14.29 -7.21
CA ASP A 9 -8.19 -15.69 -6.78
C ASP A 9 -8.80 -15.81 -5.38
N MET A 10 -8.42 -14.95 -4.42
CA MET A 10 -9.05 -14.90 -3.09
C MET A 10 -10.54 -14.59 -3.15
N ILE A 11 -10.94 -13.59 -3.94
CA ILE A 11 -12.35 -13.23 -4.14
C ILE A 11 -13.12 -14.42 -4.72
N SER A 12 -12.56 -15.09 -5.72
CA SER A 12 -13.19 -16.22 -6.40
C SER A 12 -13.30 -17.46 -5.50
N ALA A 13 -12.29 -17.72 -4.67
CA ALA A 13 -12.28 -18.83 -3.71
C ALA A 13 -13.44 -18.73 -2.71
N ASP A 14 -13.81 -17.51 -2.33
CA ASP A 14 -14.95 -17.23 -1.44
C ASP A 14 -16.28 -17.04 -2.19
N GLY A 15 -16.32 -17.36 -3.50
CA GLY A 15 -17.52 -17.26 -4.33
C GLY A 15 -17.97 -15.83 -4.62
N GLY A 16 -17.09 -14.85 -4.41
CA GLY A 16 -17.34 -13.44 -4.64
C GLY A 16 -17.13 -13.00 -6.08
N THR A 17 -17.49 -11.75 -6.37
CA THR A 17 -17.22 -11.08 -7.63
C THR A 17 -16.69 -9.66 -7.37
N VAL A 18 -15.93 -9.14 -8.34
CA VAL A 18 -15.43 -7.76 -8.31
C VAL A 18 -16.48 -6.84 -8.92
N GLY A 19 -16.95 -5.88 -8.13
CA GLY A 19 -17.80 -4.79 -8.57
C GLY A 19 -17.01 -3.61 -9.13
N THR A 20 -17.61 -2.41 -9.04
CA THR A 20 -17.01 -1.16 -9.48
C THR A 20 -17.03 -0.13 -8.35
N LYS A 21 -16.47 1.06 -8.61
CA LYS A 21 -16.61 2.20 -7.70
C LYS A 21 -18.01 2.79 -7.78
N ALA A 22 -18.60 3.14 -6.65
CA ALA A 22 -19.87 3.85 -6.59
C ALA A 22 -19.76 5.27 -7.19
N ASN A 23 -18.62 5.93 -6.96
CA ASN A 23 -18.29 7.23 -7.55
C ASN A 23 -16.97 7.14 -8.31
N GLN A 24 -16.88 7.68 -9.53
CA GLN A 24 -15.66 7.56 -10.34
C GLN A 24 -14.50 8.44 -9.81
N GLU A 25 -14.79 9.51 -9.08
CA GLU A 25 -13.82 10.51 -8.65
C GLU A 25 -13.03 10.10 -7.40
N TRP A 26 -13.57 9.23 -6.53
CA TRP A 26 -12.90 8.84 -5.28
C TRP A 26 -13.15 7.38 -4.91
N LEU A 27 -12.28 6.82 -4.07
CA LEU A 27 -12.43 5.47 -3.52
C LEU A 27 -13.12 5.55 -2.16
N SER A 28 -14.27 4.90 -2.05
CA SER A 28 -15.02 4.72 -0.82
C SER A 28 -14.80 3.32 -0.24
N GLN A 29 -15.04 3.18 1.06
CA GLN A 29 -15.31 1.87 1.63
C GLN A 29 -16.41 1.17 0.83
N PHE A 30 -16.28 -0.15 0.66
CA PHE A 30 -17.18 -1.01 -0.09
C PHE A 30 -17.18 -0.86 -1.63
N ASP A 31 -16.27 -0.07 -2.19
CA ASP A 31 -16.02 -0.10 -3.63
C ASP A 31 -15.35 -1.43 -4.03
N TYR A 32 -15.71 -2.02 -5.18
CA TYR A 32 -15.24 -3.33 -5.66
C TYR A 32 -15.74 -4.56 -4.87
N THR A 33 -15.63 -4.59 -3.55
CA THR A 33 -16.15 -5.68 -2.72
C THR A 33 -16.67 -5.15 -1.39
N HIS A 34 -17.49 -5.94 -0.69
CA HIS A 34 -18.00 -5.60 0.64
C HIS A 34 -16.90 -5.60 1.74
N MET A 35 -15.68 -6.04 1.42
CA MET A 35 -14.51 -6.03 2.32
C MET A 35 -13.53 -4.89 2.02
N SER A 36 -13.75 -4.14 0.95
CA SER A 36 -12.84 -3.08 0.52
C SER A 36 -12.89 -1.85 1.42
N GLY A 37 -11.75 -1.16 1.53
CA GLY A 37 -11.65 0.08 2.27
C GLY A 37 -10.22 0.60 2.40
N TRP A 38 -10.08 1.75 3.06
CA TRP A 38 -8.78 2.30 3.39
C TRP A 38 -8.26 1.68 4.68
N MET A 39 -7.07 1.11 4.60
CA MET A 39 -6.32 0.54 5.73
C MET A 39 -5.10 1.40 6.01
N TYR A 40 -4.61 1.35 7.24
CA TYR A 40 -3.34 1.97 7.60
C TYR A 40 -2.42 0.98 8.29
N ALA A 41 -1.14 1.12 7.99
CA ALA A 41 -0.07 0.39 8.64
C ALA A 41 0.90 1.38 9.29
N VAL A 42 1.51 0.95 10.39
CA VAL A 42 2.57 1.64 11.11
C VAL A 42 3.71 0.65 11.23
N ASN A 43 4.90 0.99 10.73
CA ASN A 43 6.09 0.13 10.81
C ASN A 43 5.82 -1.31 10.31
N ASN A 44 5.15 -1.40 9.16
CA ASN A 44 4.73 -2.64 8.49
C ASN A 44 3.71 -3.51 9.25
N GLU A 45 3.10 -2.97 10.31
CA GLU A 45 2.02 -3.64 11.06
C GLU A 45 0.71 -2.89 10.88
N PHE A 46 -0.41 -3.61 10.76
CA PHE A 46 -1.74 -3.02 10.67
C PHE A 46 -2.36 -2.95 12.07
N PRO A 47 -2.53 -1.77 12.68
CA PRO A 47 -3.03 -1.72 14.06
C PRO A 47 -4.50 -2.20 14.18
N PRO A 48 -4.91 -2.77 15.32
CA PRO A 48 -6.26 -3.28 15.54
C PRO A 48 -7.27 -2.19 15.97
N PHE A 49 -6.90 -0.92 15.90
CA PHE A 49 -7.72 0.24 16.30
C PHE A 49 -7.75 1.28 15.18
N GLY A 50 -8.57 2.32 15.33
CA GLY A 50 -8.70 3.37 14.33
C GLY A 50 -7.50 4.31 14.30
N MET A 51 -7.20 4.89 13.12
CA MET A 51 -6.12 5.88 12.97
C MET A 51 -6.25 7.07 13.93
N SER A 52 -7.46 7.41 14.38
CA SER A 52 -7.72 8.47 15.35
C SER A 52 -7.09 8.22 16.72
N ASP A 53 -6.85 6.96 17.08
CA ASP A 53 -6.32 6.58 18.39
C ASP A 53 -4.79 6.39 18.34
N TYR A 54 -4.20 6.42 17.14
CA TYR A 54 -2.76 6.33 16.96
C TYR A 54 -2.07 7.68 17.22
N HIS A 55 -0.98 7.66 17.99
CA HIS A 55 -0.17 8.84 18.30
C HIS A 55 1.22 8.66 17.67
N PRO A 56 1.49 9.29 16.50
CA PRO A 56 2.76 9.13 15.80
C PRO A 56 3.98 9.51 16.64
N GLN A 57 5.03 8.69 16.51
CA GLN A 57 6.34 8.92 17.08
C GLN A 57 7.33 9.29 15.96
N ASP A 58 8.42 9.97 16.34
CA ASP A 58 9.51 10.24 15.41
C ASP A 58 10.09 8.93 14.87
N GLY A 59 10.29 8.87 13.56
CA GLY A 59 10.75 7.67 12.85
C GLY A 59 9.66 6.68 12.42
N ASP A 60 8.40 6.87 12.79
CA ASP A 60 7.32 5.99 12.34
C ASP A 60 7.10 6.05 10.82
N ILE A 61 6.94 4.87 10.22
CA ILE A 61 6.53 4.73 8.82
C ILE A 61 5.03 4.41 8.76
N ILE A 62 4.24 5.46 8.51
CA ILE A 62 2.79 5.35 8.37
C ILE A 62 2.43 5.25 6.89
N ARG A 63 1.69 4.21 6.51
CA ARG A 63 1.21 3.97 5.13
C ARG A 63 -0.30 3.82 5.11
N THR A 64 -0.98 4.53 4.21
CA THR A 64 -2.39 4.27 3.88
C THR A 64 -2.48 3.52 2.55
N GLN A 65 -3.27 2.46 2.53
CA GLN A 65 -3.41 1.58 1.37
C GLN A 65 -4.86 1.17 1.23
N PHE A 66 -5.35 1.08 0.00
CA PHE A 66 -6.71 0.61 -0.27
C PHE A 66 -6.70 -0.91 -0.43
N THR A 67 -7.41 -1.61 0.46
CA THR A 67 -7.69 -3.05 0.30
C THR A 67 -8.89 -3.23 -0.60
N THR A 68 -8.82 -4.24 -1.47
CA THR A 68 -9.94 -4.66 -2.32
C THR A 68 -10.59 -5.95 -1.82
N TYR A 69 -9.94 -6.69 -0.92
CA TYR A 69 -10.48 -7.91 -0.34
C TYR A 69 -9.81 -8.33 0.98
N GLY A 70 -10.51 -9.11 1.81
CA GLY A 70 -9.86 -9.80 2.94
C GLY A 70 -9.44 -8.90 4.10
N TYR A 71 -10.04 -7.71 4.25
CA TYR A 71 -9.81 -6.81 5.39
C TYR A 71 -8.32 -6.54 5.70
N SER A 72 -7.52 -6.24 4.67
CA SER A 72 -6.05 -6.10 4.68
C SER A 72 -5.22 -7.36 4.51
N SER A 73 -5.80 -8.57 4.48
CA SER A 73 -5.03 -9.79 4.19
C SER A 73 -4.36 -9.74 2.82
N ASP A 74 -5.02 -9.10 1.86
CA ASP A 74 -4.53 -8.78 0.51
C ASP A 74 -3.37 -7.77 0.51
N LEU A 75 -3.11 -7.12 1.63
CA LEU A 75 -2.02 -6.18 1.82
C LEU A 75 -0.94 -6.69 2.80
N GLY A 76 -1.05 -7.93 3.27
CA GLY A 76 -0.15 -8.50 4.30
C GLY A 76 -0.51 -8.12 5.73
N GLY A 77 -1.76 -7.74 6.00
CA GLY A 77 -2.27 -7.37 7.31
C GLY A 77 -2.87 -8.55 8.10
N TRP A 78 -4.14 -8.44 8.46
CA TRP A 78 -4.79 -9.47 9.28
C TRP A 78 -5.27 -10.66 8.45
N GLY A 79 -5.09 -11.88 8.95
CA GLY A 79 -5.64 -13.10 8.35
C GLY A 79 -4.61 -13.96 7.62
N GLU A 80 -5.09 -14.89 6.79
CA GLU A 80 -4.22 -15.74 5.98
C GLU A 80 -3.69 -14.98 4.77
N HIS A 81 -2.39 -15.16 4.50
CA HIS A 81 -1.72 -14.51 3.38
C HIS A 81 -1.49 -15.50 2.24
N PRO A 82 -1.76 -15.10 0.98
CA PRO A 82 -1.51 -15.96 -0.18
C PRO A 82 -0.01 -16.19 -0.44
N PHE A 83 0.86 -15.30 0.05
CA PHE A 83 2.32 -15.36 -0.05
C PHE A 83 2.97 -14.41 0.96
N PRO A 84 4.29 -14.52 1.22
CA PRO A 84 4.99 -13.56 2.08
C PRO A 84 5.10 -12.18 1.42
N PHE A 85 4.55 -11.16 2.06
CA PHE A 85 4.67 -9.76 1.63
C PHE A 85 6.01 -9.15 2.06
N ALA A 86 6.60 -8.32 1.20
CA ALA A 86 7.84 -7.63 1.53
C ALA A 86 7.58 -6.48 2.53
N ASN A 87 8.45 -6.33 3.54
CA ASN A 87 8.50 -5.10 4.32
C ASN A 87 9.14 -3.99 3.48
N LYS A 88 8.36 -2.93 3.21
CA LYS A 88 8.72 -1.80 2.35
C LYS A 88 9.14 -0.54 3.11
N ASP A 89 9.19 -0.58 4.44
CA ASP A 89 9.33 0.63 5.26
C ASP A 89 10.62 1.40 4.98
N ALA A 90 11.76 0.72 4.85
CA ALA A 90 13.03 1.38 4.57
C ALA A 90 13.01 2.14 3.22
N LEU A 91 12.39 1.55 2.20
CA LEU A 91 12.24 2.19 0.90
C LEU A 91 11.25 3.37 0.97
N THR A 92 10.13 3.19 1.67
CA THR A 92 9.16 4.26 1.93
C THR A 92 9.80 5.43 2.66
N ALA A 93 10.57 5.17 3.73
CA ALA A 93 11.31 6.18 4.49
C ALA A 93 12.28 6.94 3.59
N LYS A 94 13.03 6.24 2.74
CA LYS A 94 14.00 6.89 1.85
C LYS A 94 13.34 7.77 0.79
N ILE A 95 12.20 7.34 0.26
CA ILE A 95 11.41 8.13 -0.69
C ILE A 95 10.78 9.35 0.02
N ALA A 96 10.31 9.19 1.26
CA ALA A 96 9.81 10.29 2.07
C ALA A 96 10.90 11.34 2.35
N GLU A 97 12.11 10.90 2.73
CA GLU A 97 13.28 11.77 2.93
C GLU A 97 13.54 12.64 1.68
N ILE A 98 13.67 12.01 0.50
CA ILE A 98 13.88 12.72 -0.77
C ILE A 98 12.73 13.67 -1.09
N ASN A 99 11.49 13.24 -0.85
CA ASN A 99 10.30 14.06 -1.12
C ASN A 99 10.19 15.28 -0.21
N SER A 100 10.70 15.18 1.02
CA SER A 100 10.70 16.25 2.02
C SER A 100 11.91 17.18 1.94
N ASP A 101 12.98 16.78 1.22
CA ASP A 101 14.21 17.56 1.12
C ASP A 101 13.98 18.87 0.36
N PRO A 102 14.40 20.04 0.88
CA PRO A 102 14.25 21.33 0.19
C PRO A 102 15.00 21.39 -1.15
N ASN A 103 15.98 20.52 -1.37
CA ASN A 103 16.75 20.38 -2.61
C ASN A 103 16.27 19.23 -3.50
N LYS A 104 15.05 18.70 -3.29
CA LYS A 104 14.47 17.60 -4.08
C LYS A 104 14.73 17.74 -5.57
N GLU A 105 14.47 18.92 -6.15
CA GLU A 105 14.67 19.16 -7.59
C GLU A 105 16.13 18.98 -8.03
N SER A 106 17.09 19.41 -7.20
CA SER A 106 18.53 19.20 -7.48
C SER A 106 18.93 17.74 -7.34
N ILE A 107 18.38 17.03 -6.34
CA ILE A 107 18.60 15.60 -6.12
C ILE A 107 18.07 14.81 -7.32
N LEU A 108 16.83 15.09 -7.75
CA LEU A 108 16.18 14.44 -8.89
C LEU A 108 16.74 14.91 -10.24
N GLY A 109 17.46 16.04 -10.29
CA GLY A 109 18.20 16.47 -11.48
C GLY A 109 19.35 15.54 -11.86
N LYS A 110 19.80 14.68 -10.94
CA LYS A 110 20.78 13.62 -11.23
C LYS A 110 20.07 12.42 -11.85
N THR A 111 20.31 12.15 -13.14
CA THR A 111 19.64 11.09 -13.91
C THR A 111 19.65 9.71 -13.23
N VAL A 112 20.76 9.34 -12.58
CA VAL A 112 20.87 8.06 -11.87
C VAL A 112 19.91 8.02 -10.67
N VAL A 113 19.81 9.11 -9.92
CA VAL A 113 18.92 9.22 -8.75
C VAL A 113 17.46 9.22 -9.18
N GLN A 114 17.12 9.99 -10.23
CA GLN A 114 15.77 10.02 -10.77
C GLN A 114 15.27 8.62 -11.18
N LYS A 115 16.11 7.86 -11.90
CA LYS A 115 15.77 6.49 -12.31
C LYS A 115 15.56 5.58 -11.10
N ALA A 116 16.42 5.67 -10.08
CA ALA A 116 16.28 4.90 -8.85
C ALA A 116 14.98 5.24 -8.10
N VAL A 117 14.61 6.52 -8.02
CA VAL A 117 13.36 6.97 -7.39
C VAL A 117 12.13 6.46 -8.14
N TYR A 118 12.13 6.50 -9.48
CA TYR A 118 11.01 5.97 -10.27
C TYR A 118 10.90 4.45 -10.17
N GLN A 119 12.02 3.74 -10.15
CA GLN A 119 12.02 2.31 -9.87
C GLN A 119 11.48 2.03 -8.46
N ALA A 120 11.87 2.82 -7.46
CA ALA A 120 11.38 2.69 -6.10
C ALA A 120 9.85 2.87 -6.02
N TYR A 121 9.27 3.87 -6.71
CA TYR A 121 7.82 4.01 -6.80
C TYR A 121 7.15 2.77 -7.41
N SER A 122 7.71 2.22 -8.50
CA SER A 122 7.17 0.99 -9.10
C SER A 122 7.21 -0.21 -8.15
N VAL A 123 8.28 -0.36 -7.36
CA VAL A 123 8.39 -1.40 -6.32
C VAL A 123 7.41 -1.16 -5.17
N LEU A 124 7.23 0.10 -4.75
CA LEU A 124 6.29 0.47 -3.69
C LEU A 124 4.84 0.17 -4.08
N GLU A 125 4.44 0.48 -5.32
CA GLU A 125 3.10 0.23 -5.86
C GLU A 125 2.79 -1.25 -6.05
N ASN A 126 3.78 -2.07 -6.44
CA ASN A 126 3.56 -3.50 -6.69
C ASN A 126 3.71 -4.31 -5.40
N MET A 127 2.60 -4.78 -4.83
CA MET A 127 2.56 -5.61 -3.62
C MET A 127 3.30 -6.96 -3.74
N GLU A 128 3.46 -7.49 -4.96
CA GLU A 128 4.17 -8.75 -5.22
C GLU A 128 5.70 -8.56 -5.34
N SER A 129 6.21 -7.33 -5.23
CA SER A 129 7.65 -7.08 -5.25
C SER A 129 8.33 -7.73 -4.04
N SER A 130 9.44 -8.42 -4.28
CA SER A 130 10.28 -8.97 -3.21
C SER A 130 10.98 -7.85 -2.43
N GLN A 131 11.53 -8.19 -1.25
CA GLN A 131 12.56 -7.33 -0.67
C GLN A 131 13.75 -7.22 -1.63
N VAL A 132 14.32 -6.01 -1.68
CA VAL A 132 15.58 -5.68 -2.36
C VAL A 132 16.73 -5.63 -1.37
#